data_AF-A0A959JY50-F1
#
_entry.id   AF-A0A959JY50-F1
#
_cell.length_a   1.000
_cell.length_b   1.000
_cell.length_c   1.000
_cell.angle_alpha   90.00
_cell.angle_beta   90.00
_cell.angle_gamma   90.00
#
_symmetry.space_group_name_H-M   'P 1'
#
loop_
_entity.id
_entity.type
_entity.pdbx_description
1 polymer ?
#
loop_
_entity_poly.entity_id
_entity_poly.type
_entity_poly.pdbx_seq_one_letter_code
_entity_poly.pdbx_strand_id
1 'polypeptide(L)' 'MFSLFKKDPLKTLEKEIKVKLEKARDIQRSGDIKAYALAMGEIDELQKKLDQMRSGVE' A
#
# COMPACT_ATOMS: atom_id res chain seq x y z
N MET A 1 -2.47 -26.15 -13.91
CA MET A 1 -2.48 -25.20 -15.04
C MET A 1 -2.05 -23.84 -14.55
N PHE A 2 -1.13 -23.19 -15.27
CA PHE A 2 -0.72 -21.78 -15.18
C PHE A 2 0.40 -21.37 -14.20
N SER A 3 1.51 -21.02 -14.86
CA SER A 3 2.75 -20.39 -14.44
C SER A 3 2.57 -19.01 -13.76
N LEU A 4 1.93 -18.96 -12.58
CA LEU A 4 1.66 -17.70 -11.86
C LEU A 4 2.83 -17.21 -10.96
N PHE A 5 4.00 -17.83 -11.04
CA PHE A 5 5.15 -17.47 -10.19
C PHE A 5 5.99 -16.29 -10.68
N LYS A 6 5.46 -15.44 -11.57
CA LYS A 6 6.00 -14.09 -11.72
C LYS A 6 5.36 -13.21 -10.65
N LYS A 7 5.92 -13.24 -9.44
CA LYS A 7 5.65 -12.23 -8.41
C LYS A 7 6.09 -10.90 -8.98
N ASP A 8 5.12 -10.16 -9.50
CA ASP A 8 5.33 -8.78 -9.90
C ASP A 8 5.49 -7.96 -8.60
N PRO A 9 6.69 -7.41 -8.33
CA PRO A 9 6.95 -6.66 -7.11
C PRO A 9 6.02 -5.44 -7.00
N LEU A 10 5.60 -4.87 -8.14
CA LEU A 10 4.63 -3.78 -8.19
C LEU A 10 3.26 -4.23 -7.68
N LYS A 11 2.75 -5.37 -8.18
CA LYS A 11 1.46 -5.92 -7.73
C LYS A 11 1.49 -6.35 -6.27
N THR A 12 2.66 -6.76 -5.78
CA THR A 12 2.84 -7.10 -4.36
C THR A 12 2.71 -5.85 -3.50
N LEU A 13 3.39 -4.77 -3.88
CA LEU A 13 3.36 -3.48 -3.19
C LEU A 13 1.96 -2.83 -3.23
N GLU A 14 1.29 -2.88 -4.38
CA GLU A 14 -0.12 -2.44 -4.51
C GLU A 14 -1.05 -3.18 -3.56
N LYS A 15 -0.88 -4.49 -3.43
CA LYS A 15 -1.70 -5.31 -2.55
C LYS A 15 -1.43 -4.97 -1.08
N GLU A 16 -0.18 -4.71 -0.72
CA GLU A 16 0.20 -4.26 0.62
C GLU A 16 -0.42 -2.89 0.97
N ILE A 17 -0.35 -1.93 0.05
CA ILE A 17 -0.98 -0.61 0.20
C ILE A 17 -2.49 -0.75 0.43
N LYS A 18 -3.17 -1.60 -0.35
CA LYS A 18 -4.61 -1.86 -0.17
C LYS A 18 -4.93 -2.40 1.22
N VAL A 19 -4.17 -3.38 1.70
CA VAL A 19 -4.37 -3.95 3.05
C VAL A 19 -4.13 -2.90 4.13
N LYS A 20 -3.13 -2.03 3.97
CA LYS A 20 -2.87 -0.94 4.92
C LYS A 20 -3.97 0.12 4.90
N LEU A 21 -4.51 0.46 3.72
CA LEU A 21 -5.66 1.37 3.59
C LEU A 21 -6.91 0.83 4.26
N GLU A 22 -7.19 -0.47 4.14
CA GLU A 22 -8.31 -1.10 4.86
C GLU A 22 -8.14 -0.99 6.37
N LYS A 23 -6.94 -1.27 6.90
CA LYS A 23 -6.63 -1.08 8.32
C LYS A 23 -6.76 0.39 8.75
N ALA A 24 -6.26 1.33 7.94
CA ALA A 24 -6.36 2.76 8.23
C ALA A 24 -7.84 3.20 8.29
N ARG A 25 -8.69 2.69 7.40
CA ARG A 25 -10.14 2.94 7.44
C ARG A 25 -10.77 2.44 8.74
N ASP A 26 -10.38 1.26 9.22
CA ASP A 26 -10.90 0.72 10.47
C ASP A 26 -10.44 1.55 11.68
N ILE A 27 -9.18 2.03 11.66
CA ILE A 27 -8.64 2.98 12.66
C ILE A 27 -9.38 4.33 12.60
N GLN A 28 -9.69 4.82 11.40
CA GLN A 28 -10.49 6.04 11.23
C GLN A 28 -11.88 5.88 11.85
N ARG A 29 -12.50 4.71 11.66
CA ARG A 29 -13.83 4.37 12.20
C ARG A 29 -13.83 4.20 13.71
N SER A 30 -12.73 3.76 14.31
CA SER A 30 -12.59 3.74 15.77
C SER A 30 -12.41 5.15 16.37
N GLY A 31 -12.14 6.16 15.54
CA GLY A 31 -11.95 7.54 15.96
C GLY A 31 -10.53 7.87 16.44
N ASP A 32 -9.57 6.96 16.27
CA ASP A 32 -8.17 7.20 16.63
C ASP A 32 -7.46 8.00 15.53
N ILE A 33 -7.62 9.33 15.58
CA ILE A 33 -7.06 10.25 14.59
C ILE A 33 -5.53 10.22 14.58
N LYS A 34 -4.89 10.00 15.74
CA LYS A 34 -3.41 9.94 15.83
C LYS A 34 -2.88 8.70 15.15
N ALA A 35 -3.46 7.53 15.46
CA ALA A 35 -3.08 6.29 14.80
C ALA A 35 -3.41 6.33 13.29
N TYR A 36 -4.54 6.94 12.91
CA TYR A 36 -4.88 7.13 11.50
C TYR A 36 -3.85 8.00 10.76
N ALA A 37 -3.43 9.12 11.34
CA ALA A 37 -2.43 9.99 10.75
C ALA A 37 -1.09 9.28 10.54
N LEU A 38 -0.66 8.47 11.51
CA LEU A 38 0.54 7.64 11.38
C LEU A 38 0.39 6.59 10.27
N ALA A 39 -0.74 5.88 10.25
CA ALA A 39 -1.03 4.86 9.24
C ALA A 39 -1.07 5.45 7.82
N MET A 40 -1.65 6.64 7.64
CA MET A 40 -1.68 7.34 6.37
C MET A 40 -0.28 7.79 5.93
N GLY A 41 0.57 8.25 6.85
CA GLY A 41 1.96 8.58 6.55
C GLY A 41 2.75 7.38 5.99
N GLU A 42 2.59 6.20 6.59
CA GLU A 42 3.20 4.97 6.07
C GLU A 42 2.69 4.61 4.67
N ILE A 43 1.38 4.80 4.42
CA ILE A 43 0.75 4.51 3.13
C ILE A 43 1.29 5.46 2.05
N ASP A 44 1.44 6.75 2.35
CA ASP A 44 1.99 7.73 1.43
C ASP A 44 3.44 7.40 1.03
N GLU A 45 4.26 6.92 1.97
CA GLU A 45 5.61 6.46 1.66
C GLU A 45 5.62 5.25 0.73
N LEU A 46 4.69 4.31 0.94
CA LEU A 46 4.57 3.13 0.08
C LEU A 46 4.06 3.49 -1.32
N GLN A 47 3.12 4.44 -1.42
CA GLN A 47 2.65 4.96 -2.70
C GLN A 47 3.78 5.65 -3.47
N LYS A 48 4.58 6.48 -2.80
CA LYS A 48 5.77 7.10 -3.43
C LYS A 48 6.75 6.05 -3.94
N LYS A 49 7.00 4.98 -3.17
CA LYS A 49 7.85 3.86 -3.61
C LYS A 49 7.24 3.14 -4.82
N LEU A 50 5.91 2.94 -4.84
CA LEU A 50 5.22 2.34 -5.97
C LEU A 50 5.32 3.20 -7.22
N ASP A 51 5.13 4.51 -7.09
CA ASP A 51 5.22 5.46 -8.20
C ASP A 51 6.64 5.52 -8.74
N GLN A 52 7.67 5.53 -7.88
CA GLN A 52 9.07 5.45 -8.28
C GLN A 52 9.40 4.15 -9.03
N MET A 53 8.88 3.02 -8.56
CA MET A 53 9.06 1.73 -9.24
C MET A 53 8.29 1.67 -10.57
N ARG A 54 7.17 2.39 -10.70
CA ARG A 54 6.42 2.49 -11.96
C ARG A 54 7.08 3.44 -12.95
N SER A 55 7.60 4.58 -12.51
CA SER A 55 8.25 5.57 -13.38
C SER A 55 9.64 5.12 -13.84
N GLY A 56 10.34 4.30 -13.06
CA GLY A 56 11.59 3.66 -13.48
C GLY A 56 11.42 2.51 -14.49
N VAL A 57 10.19 2.24 -14.94
CA VAL A 57 9.86 1.20 -15.93
C VAL A 57 9.51 1.80 -17.31
N GLU A 58 9.59 3.13 -17.47
CA GLU A 58 9.53 3.81 -18.79
C GLU A 58 10.87 3.84 -19.53
#